data_AF-A0A8T4VXB5-F1
#
_entry.id   AF-A0A8T4VXB5-F1
#
_cell.length_a   1.000
_cell.length_b   1.000
_cell.length_c   1.000
_cell.angle_alpha   90.00
_cell.angle_beta   90.00
_cell.angle_gamma   90.00
#
_symmetry.space_group_name_H-M   'P 1'
#
loop_
_entity.id
_entity.type
_entity.pdbx_description
1 polymer ?
#
loop_
_entity_poly.entity_id
_entity_poly.type
_entity_poly.pdbx_seq_one_letter_code
_entity_poly.pdbx_strand_id
1 'polypeptide(L)'
;MTSYFIIHKKTRKTNLIGGYPIKKTSIILLVLVLIGSSFSATAFIAQQKNLNTKEHFETITWAEPVLTTQEAFTKVTIDQATSYHVKTGEPMLPKITKTFTLPIGSQITKINIAHDTPIRQSLDSPILPAQEPLIDGETQSKTKFSQAVYESNSIYPSEPYTTQKSIGLKNNQHVLYYSIHYYPVRYNPVENTIYYTDNIDITIEYQTPLSPVQVQSIDEQDLLVIYPELFTDEIQPLITHKNN
;
A
#
# COMPACT_ATOMS: atom_id res chain seq x y z
N MET A 1 44.07 97.88 36.07
CA MET A 1 45.07 97.18 36.91
C MET A 1 45.30 95.80 36.31
N THR A 2 46.54 95.54 35.91
CA THR A 2 47.28 94.29 36.21
C THR A 2 46.55 92.96 35.97
N SER A 3 47.04 92.12 35.06
CA SER A 3 48.02 91.10 35.44
C SER A 3 48.50 90.23 34.28
N TYR A 4 49.77 89.84 34.37
CA TYR A 4 50.55 88.94 33.54
C TYR A 4 50.12 87.46 33.68
N PHE A 5 50.30 86.62 32.66
CA PHE A 5 51.41 85.63 32.60
C PHE A 5 51.43 84.85 31.27
N ILE A 6 52.65 84.59 30.79
CA ILE A 6 53.05 83.87 29.58
C ILE A 6 53.43 82.43 30.04
N ILE A 7 53.20 81.32 29.31
CA ILE A 7 54.22 80.63 28.46
C ILE A 7 53.65 79.25 28.03
N HIS A 8 53.60 79.05 26.68
CA HIS A 8 54.00 77.88 25.85
C HIS A 8 53.68 76.45 26.36
N LYS A 9 53.37 75.41 25.56
CA LYS A 9 53.73 75.08 24.17
C LYS A 9 53.02 73.77 23.76
N LYS A 10 52.87 73.58 22.44
CA LYS A 10 53.14 72.34 21.67
C LYS A 10 52.14 71.15 21.72
N THR A 11 51.18 71.23 20.79
CA THR A 11 50.87 70.31 19.68
C THR A 11 50.94 68.77 19.83
N ARG A 12 49.77 68.19 19.51
CA ARG A 12 49.43 67.16 18.50
C ARG A 12 49.86 65.71 18.71
N LYS A 13 48.84 64.83 18.74
CA LYS A 13 48.52 63.72 17.81
C LYS A 13 47.20 63.11 18.33
N THR A 14 46.20 62.63 17.59
CA THR A 14 45.85 62.49 16.17
C THR A 14 44.38 62.04 16.20
N ASN A 15 43.51 62.67 15.42
CA ASN A 15 42.18 62.14 15.10
C ASN A 15 42.34 60.95 14.14
N LEU A 16 41.53 59.91 14.29
CA LEU A 16 40.95 59.10 13.20
C LEU A 16 39.86 58.18 13.79
N ILE A 17 38.63 58.72 13.76
CA ILE A 17 37.34 58.07 13.48
C ILE A 17 37.27 56.54 13.68
N GLY A 18 36.72 56.16 14.84
CA GLY A 18 35.70 55.11 14.98
C GLY A 18 35.91 53.79 14.25
N GLY A 19 36.85 52.96 14.70
CA GLY A 19 36.80 51.53 14.46
C GLY A 19 35.66 50.89 15.25
N TYR A 20 34.58 50.48 14.58
CA TYR A 20 33.61 49.56 15.17
C TYR A 20 34.25 48.17 15.27
N PRO A 21 34.27 47.52 16.44
CA PRO A 21 34.74 46.15 16.53
C PRO A 21 33.73 45.25 15.79
N ILE A 22 34.16 44.67 14.67
CA ILE A 22 33.43 43.60 13.98
C ILE A 22 33.30 42.45 14.99
N LYS A 23 32.13 42.34 15.63
CA LYS A 23 31.80 41.20 16.47
C LYS A 23 31.85 39.95 15.58
N LYS A 24 32.56 38.91 16.01
CA LYS A 24 32.76 37.63 15.31
C LYS A 24 31.46 36.99 14.76
N THR A 25 30.30 37.44 15.24
CA THR A 25 28.96 37.06 14.79
C THR A 25 28.63 37.48 13.35
N SER A 26 29.20 38.58 12.82
CA SER A 26 28.85 39.06 11.47
C SER A 26 29.58 38.34 10.33
N ILE A 27 30.76 37.74 10.59
CA ILE A 27 31.47 36.91 9.59
C ILE A 27 30.82 35.51 9.51
N ILE A 28 30.27 35.01 10.60
CA ILE A 28 29.57 33.71 10.64
C ILE A 28 28.27 33.76 9.83
N LEU A 29 27.57 34.90 9.81
CA LEU A 29 26.32 35.06 9.05
C LEU A 29 26.55 35.04 7.52
N LEU A 30 27.71 35.51 7.04
CA LEU A 30 28.03 35.56 5.60
C LEU A 30 28.54 34.21 5.06
N VAL A 31 29.19 33.40 5.91
CA VAL A 31 29.64 32.04 5.56
C VAL A 31 28.48 31.03 5.55
N LEU A 32 27.44 31.25 6.36
CA LEU A 32 26.24 30.40 6.35
C LEU A 32 25.36 30.56 5.10
N VAL A 33 25.37 31.73 4.45
CA VAL A 33 24.58 31.97 3.23
C VAL A 33 25.24 31.34 1.98
N LEU A 34 26.57 31.17 1.98
CA LEU A 34 27.30 30.57 0.85
C LEU A 34 27.33 29.03 0.85
N ILE A 35 26.96 28.39 1.95
CA ILE A 35 26.78 26.91 2.01
C ILE A 35 25.33 26.53 1.62
N GLY A 36 24.41 27.50 1.53
CA GLY A 36 23.00 27.29 1.18
C GLY A 36 22.67 27.15 -0.31
N SER A 37 23.63 27.35 -1.22
CA SER A 37 23.36 27.36 -2.67
C SER A 37 23.65 26.02 -3.38
N SER A 38 24.09 24.99 -2.67
CA SER A 38 24.26 23.63 -3.23
C SER A 38 23.06 22.71 -2.96
N PHE A 39 22.08 23.13 -2.17
CA PHE A 39 20.88 22.32 -1.83
C PHE A 39 19.75 22.38 -2.86
N SER A 40 19.90 23.14 -3.95
CA SER A 40 18.86 23.28 -4.97
C SER A 40 18.94 22.23 -6.08
N ALA A 41 20.11 21.69 -6.43
CA ALA A 41 20.23 20.75 -7.54
C ALA A 41 19.67 19.35 -7.21
N THR A 42 19.89 18.85 -6.00
CA THR A 42 19.35 17.55 -5.56
C THR A 42 17.84 17.63 -5.29
N ALA A 43 17.36 18.74 -4.73
CA ALA A 43 15.94 19.00 -4.56
C ALA A 43 15.21 19.14 -5.91
N PHE A 44 15.82 19.80 -6.91
CA PHE A 44 15.24 19.93 -8.25
C PHE A 44 15.23 18.60 -9.03
N ILE A 45 16.27 17.78 -8.92
CA ILE A 45 16.30 16.43 -9.51
C ILE A 45 15.30 15.49 -8.80
N ALA A 46 15.15 15.59 -7.47
CA ALA A 46 14.11 14.89 -6.72
C ALA A 46 12.70 15.39 -7.05
N GLN A 47 12.54 16.68 -7.37
CA GLN A 47 11.29 17.30 -7.78
C GLN A 47 10.90 16.91 -9.21
N GLN A 48 11.85 16.70 -10.12
CA GLN A 48 11.59 16.26 -11.49
C GLN A 48 11.21 14.77 -11.57
N LYS A 49 11.76 13.92 -10.69
CA LYS A 49 11.31 12.52 -10.51
C LYS A 49 9.91 12.42 -9.86
N ASN A 50 9.37 13.53 -9.36
CA ASN A 50 8.16 13.59 -8.50
C ASN A 50 6.85 13.87 -9.23
N LEU A 51 6.83 14.32 -10.49
CA LEU A 51 5.60 14.84 -11.11
C LEU A 51 4.52 13.77 -11.39
N ASN A 52 4.91 12.51 -11.59
CA ASN A 52 3.98 11.41 -11.88
C ASN A 52 3.91 10.33 -10.78
N THR A 53 4.70 10.49 -9.71
CA THR A 53 4.66 9.62 -8.53
C THR A 53 3.51 10.08 -7.66
N LYS A 54 2.63 9.15 -7.30
CA LYS A 54 1.50 9.36 -6.42
C LYS A 54 1.64 8.44 -5.22
N GLU A 55 1.21 8.95 -4.08
CA GLU A 55 1.13 8.19 -2.83
C GLU A 55 -0.32 8.12 -2.39
N HIS A 56 -0.69 6.98 -1.83
CA HIS A 56 -1.97 6.77 -1.18
C HIS A 56 -1.73 6.20 0.22
N PHE A 57 -2.43 6.75 1.20
CA PHE A 57 -2.40 6.31 2.58
C PHE A 57 -3.82 6.05 3.07
N GLU A 58 -4.03 4.90 3.70
CA GLU A 58 -5.31 4.55 4.32
C GLU A 58 -5.09 3.68 5.56
N THR A 59 -5.83 3.98 6.62
CA THR A 59 -5.89 3.17 7.84
C THR A 59 -7.22 2.42 7.87
N ILE A 60 -7.17 1.13 8.22
CA ILE A 60 -8.35 0.30 8.43
C ILE A 60 -8.26 -0.27 9.84
N THR A 61 -9.34 -0.19 10.60
CA THR A 61 -9.43 -0.71 11.97
C THR A 61 -10.64 -1.63 12.12
N TRP A 62 -10.55 -2.58 13.05
CA TRP A 62 -11.63 -3.50 13.39
C TRP A 62 -11.57 -3.88 14.87
N ALA A 63 -12.70 -4.41 15.37
CA ALA A 63 -12.78 -4.95 16.71
C ALA A 63 -12.11 -6.33 16.81
N GLU A 64 -11.92 -6.81 18.05
CA GLU A 64 -11.38 -8.14 18.31
C GLU A 64 -12.18 -9.26 17.61
N PRO A 65 -11.53 -10.37 17.22
CA PRO A 65 -12.22 -11.48 16.57
C PRO A 65 -13.29 -12.11 17.45
N VAL A 66 -14.48 -12.30 16.88
CA VAL A 66 -15.56 -13.05 17.52
C VAL A 66 -15.40 -14.52 17.20
N LEU A 67 -15.23 -15.32 18.25
CA LEU A 67 -15.09 -16.78 18.20
C LEU A 67 -16.44 -17.43 18.48
N THR A 68 -16.88 -18.29 17.57
CA THR A 68 -18.13 -19.05 17.73
C THR A 68 -17.86 -20.53 17.54
N THR A 69 -18.44 -21.37 18.39
CA THR A 69 -18.34 -22.82 18.24
C THR A 69 -19.35 -23.30 17.21
N GLN A 70 -18.88 -24.04 16.21
CA GLN A 70 -19.71 -24.74 15.23
C GLN A 70 -19.34 -26.22 15.29
N GLU A 71 -20.25 -27.04 15.83
CA GLU A 71 -20.02 -28.46 16.10
C GLU A 71 -18.78 -28.66 16.99
N ALA A 72 -17.69 -29.21 16.43
CA ALA A 72 -16.42 -29.47 17.11
C ALA A 72 -15.30 -28.48 16.73
N PHE A 73 -15.66 -27.37 16.07
CA PHE A 73 -14.71 -26.41 15.52
C PHE A 73 -14.98 -24.97 15.96
N THR A 74 -13.94 -24.16 15.91
CA THR A 74 -14.03 -22.71 16.09
C THR A 74 -14.20 -22.03 14.74
N LYS A 75 -15.23 -21.20 14.59
CA LYS A 75 -15.37 -20.24 13.50
C LYS A 75 -14.95 -18.86 14.00
N VAL A 76 -14.03 -18.24 13.26
CA VAL A 76 -13.49 -16.92 13.56
C VAL A 76 -14.12 -15.89 12.62
N THR A 77 -14.62 -14.79 13.18
CA THR A 77 -15.22 -13.70 12.41
C THR A 77 -14.69 -12.34 12.88
N ILE A 78 -14.62 -11.38 11.97
CA ILE A 78 -14.36 -9.96 12.28
C ILE A 78 -15.29 -9.10 11.42
N ASP A 79 -15.64 -7.91 11.90
CA ASP A 79 -16.63 -7.05 11.23
C ASP A 79 -16.15 -6.52 9.87
N GLN A 80 -14.84 -6.30 9.70
CA GLN A 80 -14.26 -5.77 8.45
C GLN A 80 -13.88 -6.86 7.44
N ALA A 81 -14.12 -8.14 7.73
CA ALA A 81 -13.83 -9.22 6.79
C ALA A 81 -14.69 -9.06 5.53
N THR A 82 -14.04 -8.91 4.38
CA THR A 82 -14.75 -8.86 3.09
C THR A 82 -15.01 -10.25 2.52
N SER A 83 -14.26 -11.25 3.00
CA SER A 83 -14.34 -12.64 2.57
C SER A 83 -13.53 -13.52 3.54
N TYR A 84 -13.35 -14.79 3.18
CA TYR A 84 -12.48 -15.72 3.90
C TYR A 84 -11.32 -16.18 3.01
N HIS A 85 -10.23 -16.60 3.63
CA HIS A 85 -9.23 -17.43 2.98
C HIS A 85 -9.79 -18.84 2.88
N VAL A 86 -10.17 -19.24 1.67
CA VAL A 86 -10.86 -20.50 1.41
C VAL A 86 -10.04 -21.35 0.45
N LYS A 87 -9.12 -22.13 1.02
CA LYS A 87 -8.50 -23.25 0.33
C LYS A 87 -9.00 -24.52 0.98
N THR A 88 -9.64 -25.37 0.17
CA THR A 88 -10.33 -26.57 0.65
C THR A 88 -9.48 -27.36 1.63
N GLY A 89 -10.07 -27.65 2.78
CA GLY A 89 -9.50 -28.42 3.88
C GLY A 89 -8.47 -27.69 4.73
N GLU A 90 -8.09 -26.46 4.40
CA GLU A 90 -7.22 -25.61 5.22
C GLU A 90 -8.06 -24.74 6.18
N PRO A 91 -7.50 -24.22 7.28
CA PRO A 91 -8.23 -23.38 8.23
C PRO A 91 -8.93 -22.19 7.57
N MET A 92 -10.25 -22.07 7.77
CA MET A 92 -11.04 -20.98 7.22
C MET A 92 -10.88 -19.73 8.08
N LEU A 93 -10.10 -18.78 7.59
CA LEU A 93 -9.77 -17.54 8.30
C LEU A 93 -10.38 -16.31 7.61
N PRO A 94 -10.78 -15.27 8.36
CA PRO A 94 -11.26 -14.03 7.77
C PRO A 94 -10.17 -13.34 6.95
N LYS A 95 -10.58 -12.66 5.87
CA LYS A 95 -9.70 -11.94 4.95
C LYS A 95 -10.29 -10.57 4.64
N ILE A 96 -9.46 -9.53 4.74
CA ILE A 96 -9.81 -8.17 4.33
C ILE A 96 -9.23 -7.94 2.94
N THR A 97 -10.07 -7.58 1.97
CA THR A 97 -9.63 -7.21 0.63
C THR A 97 -9.85 -5.73 0.38
N LYS A 98 -8.75 -5.00 0.19
CA LYS A 98 -8.79 -3.60 -0.23
C LYS A 98 -8.33 -3.48 -1.67
N THR A 99 -9.17 -2.90 -2.53
CA THR A 99 -8.86 -2.71 -3.95
C THR A 99 -8.75 -1.24 -4.30
N PHE A 100 -7.61 -0.86 -4.89
CA PHE A 100 -7.34 0.47 -5.41
C PHE A 100 -7.61 0.48 -6.92
N THR A 101 -8.40 1.45 -7.37
CA THR A 101 -8.55 1.73 -8.80
C THR A 101 -7.53 2.76 -9.23
N LEU A 102 -6.60 2.38 -10.08
CA LEU A 102 -5.53 3.23 -10.59
C LEU A 102 -5.68 3.45 -12.09
N PRO A 103 -5.13 4.55 -12.65
CA PRO A 103 -5.03 4.71 -14.09
C PRO A 103 -4.34 3.49 -14.72
N ILE A 104 -4.87 3.02 -15.86
CA ILE A 104 -4.23 1.93 -16.60
C ILE A 104 -2.76 2.27 -16.90
N GLY A 105 -1.88 1.26 -16.81
CA GLY A 105 -0.43 1.45 -16.98
C GLY A 105 0.30 1.98 -15.75
N SER A 106 -0.40 2.24 -14.63
CA SER A 106 0.27 2.62 -13.39
C SER A 106 1.20 1.51 -12.90
N GLN A 107 2.37 1.91 -12.41
CA GLN A 107 3.37 1.00 -11.85
C GLN A 107 3.46 1.19 -10.34
N ILE A 108 3.10 0.17 -9.57
CA ILE A 108 3.31 0.18 -8.12
C ILE A 108 4.81 0.09 -7.84
N THR A 109 5.36 1.12 -7.21
CA THR A 109 6.79 1.22 -6.89
C THR A 109 7.09 0.77 -5.47
N LYS A 110 6.15 0.96 -4.54
CA LYS A 110 6.30 0.52 -3.15
C LYS A 110 4.95 0.27 -2.50
N ILE A 111 4.91 -0.76 -1.66
CA ILE A 111 3.80 -1.06 -0.76
C ILE A 111 4.38 -1.21 0.64
N ASN A 112 3.74 -0.57 1.61
CA ASN A 112 3.99 -0.78 3.02
C ASN A 112 2.65 -1.08 3.69
N ILE A 113 2.61 -2.16 4.47
CA ILE A 113 1.44 -2.50 5.28
C ILE A 113 1.99 -2.66 6.70
N ALA A 114 1.78 -1.63 7.50
CA ALA A 114 2.15 -1.64 8.91
C ALA A 114 0.95 -2.08 9.75
N HIS A 115 1.23 -2.73 10.86
CA HIS A 115 0.26 -3.13 11.86
C HIS A 115 0.98 -3.27 13.20
N ASP A 116 0.20 -3.25 14.28
CA ASP A 116 0.74 -3.46 15.61
C ASP A 116 1.18 -4.91 15.83
N THR A 117 1.82 -5.16 16.97
CA THR A 117 2.23 -6.51 17.35
C THR A 117 0.99 -7.39 17.51
N PRO A 118 0.89 -8.55 16.83
CA PRO A 118 -0.28 -9.38 16.91
C PRO A 118 -0.55 -9.88 18.34
N ILE A 119 -1.81 -9.83 18.75
CA ILE A 119 -2.31 -10.35 20.01
C ILE A 119 -2.47 -11.87 19.87
N ARG A 120 -2.02 -12.62 20.87
CA ARG A 120 -2.12 -14.10 20.92
C ARG A 120 -3.34 -14.52 21.74
N GLN A 121 -4.14 -15.44 21.20
CA GLN A 121 -5.29 -16.02 21.89
C GLN A 121 -5.40 -17.51 21.60
N SER A 122 -5.37 -18.33 22.64
CA SER A 122 -5.57 -19.78 22.53
C SER A 122 -7.04 -20.11 22.30
N LEU A 123 -7.30 -21.18 21.56
CA LEU A 123 -8.63 -21.68 21.24
C LEU A 123 -8.94 -22.96 22.01
N ASP A 124 -10.24 -23.21 22.27
CA ASP A 124 -10.70 -24.47 22.88
C ASP A 124 -10.82 -25.61 21.88
N SER A 125 -11.02 -25.29 20.59
CA SER A 125 -11.17 -26.25 19.50
C SER A 125 -10.52 -25.74 18.21
N PRO A 126 -10.08 -26.62 17.30
CA PRO A 126 -9.39 -26.21 16.08
C PRO A 126 -10.30 -25.37 15.17
N ILE A 127 -9.69 -24.53 14.35
CA ILE A 127 -10.45 -23.70 13.40
C ILE A 127 -11.15 -24.58 12.37
N LEU A 128 -12.38 -24.22 12.00
CA LEU A 128 -13.16 -24.90 10.98
C LEU A 128 -12.40 -24.93 9.64
N PRO A 129 -12.17 -26.09 9.02
CA PRO A 129 -11.57 -26.14 7.69
C PRO A 129 -12.52 -25.61 6.62
N ALA A 130 -11.97 -24.96 5.59
CA ALA A 130 -12.74 -24.47 4.47
C ALA A 130 -13.33 -25.63 3.66
N GLN A 131 -14.61 -25.52 3.34
CA GLN A 131 -15.33 -26.57 2.62
C GLN A 131 -15.06 -26.54 1.11
N GLU A 132 -15.42 -27.61 0.42
CA GLU A 132 -15.41 -27.63 -1.04
C GLU A 132 -16.53 -26.74 -1.59
N PRO A 133 -16.30 -26.03 -2.72
CA PRO A 133 -17.38 -25.40 -3.45
C PRO A 133 -18.45 -26.44 -3.78
N LEU A 134 -19.71 -26.09 -3.52
CA LEU A 134 -20.84 -26.97 -3.79
C LEU A 134 -21.47 -26.56 -5.13
N ILE A 135 -21.65 -27.54 -6.03
CA ILE A 135 -22.45 -27.33 -7.24
C ILE A 135 -23.92 -27.26 -6.81
N ASP A 136 -24.66 -26.30 -7.37
CA ASP A 136 -26.08 -26.15 -7.07
C ASP A 136 -26.84 -27.45 -7.38
N GLY A 137 -27.64 -27.92 -6.42
CA GLY A 137 -28.34 -29.22 -6.49
C GLY A 137 -27.57 -30.44 -5.96
N GLU A 138 -26.28 -30.31 -5.62
CA GLU A 138 -25.52 -31.37 -4.94
C GLU A 138 -25.60 -31.26 -3.42
N THR A 139 -25.40 -32.38 -2.73
CA THR A 139 -25.27 -32.42 -1.27
C THR A 139 -23.82 -32.26 -0.84
N GLN A 140 -23.61 -31.51 0.24
CA GLN A 140 -22.28 -31.27 0.79
C GLN A 140 -21.57 -32.59 1.16
N SER A 141 -20.38 -32.78 0.61
CA SER A 141 -19.51 -33.90 0.97
C SER A 141 -18.95 -33.73 2.38
N LYS A 142 -18.40 -34.81 2.94
CA LYS A 142 -17.71 -34.73 4.24
C LYS A 142 -16.57 -33.71 4.17
N THR A 143 -16.45 -32.93 5.24
CA THR A 143 -15.37 -31.98 5.44
C THR A 143 -14.01 -32.64 5.25
N LYS A 144 -13.24 -32.19 4.25
CA LYS A 144 -11.87 -32.63 4.03
C LYS A 144 -10.93 -31.88 4.96
N PHE A 145 -9.91 -32.57 5.46
CA PHE A 145 -8.85 -31.98 6.29
C PHE A 145 -7.54 -31.97 5.52
N SER A 146 -6.92 -30.79 5.40
CA SER A 146 -5.55 -30.68 4.96
C SER A 146 -4.62 -31.04 6.11
N GLN A 147 -4.31 -32.33 6.23
CA GLN A 147 -3.43 -32.85 7.28
C GLN A 147 -2.09 -32.11 7.31
N ALA A 148 -1.53 -31.79 6.14
CA ALA A 148 -0.28 -31.04 6.01
C ALA A 148 -0.32 -29.64 6.67
N VAL A 149 -1.48 -28.98 6.73
CA VAL A 149 -1.62 -27.69 7.39
C VAL A 149 -1.94 -27.88 8.87
N TYR A 150 -2.93 -28.72 9.21
CA TYR A 150 -3.38 -28.90 10.59
C TYR A 150 -2.36 -29.57 11.51
N GLU A 151 -1.41 -30.33 10.97
CA GLU A 151 -0.31 -30.92 11.75
C GLU A 151 0.96 -30.05 11.74
N SER A 152 0.93 -28.90 11.06
CA SER A 152 2.07 -27.99 10.97
C SER A 152 2.12 -27.06 12.20
N ASN A 153 3.26 -27.04 12.88
CA ASN A 153 3.55 -26.07 13.92
C ASN A 153 4.09 -24.77 13.32
N SER A 154 3.33 -24.16 12.43
CA SER A 154 3.68 -22.93 11.73
C SER A 154 2.46 -22.05 11.56
N ILE A 155 2.68 -20.73 11.57
CA ILE A 155 1.59 -19.76 11.43
C ILE A 155 1.05 -19.79 10.00
N TYR A 156 -0.26 -19.96 9.89
CA TYR A 156 -1.03 -20.01 8.66
C TYR A 156 -2.04 -18.84 8.56
N PRO A 157 -2.20 -18.21 7.38
CA PRO A 157 -1.31 -18.31 6.23
C PRO A 157 0.11 -17.85 6.61
N SER A 158 1.14 -18.23 5.85
CA SER A 158 2.54 -17.88 6.17
C SER A 158 2.86 -16.39 5.95
N GLU A 159 2.22 -15.79 4.96
CA GLU A 159 2.31 -14.36 4.69
C GLU A 159 1.11 -13.63 5.30
N PRO A 160 1.30 -12.45 5.92
CA PRO A 160 0.21 -11.65 6.49
C PRO A 160 -0.66 -10.99 5.41
N TYR A 161 -0.17 -10.90 4.18
CA TYR A 161 -0.96 -10.45 3.04
C TYR A 161 -0.45 -11.00 1.72
N THR A 162 -1.30 -10.93 0.70
CA THR A 162 -0.89 -11.08 -0.70
C THR A 162 -1.41 -9.89 -1.52
N THR A 163 -0.89 -9.72 -2.73
CA THR A 163 -1.36 -8.66 -3.62
C THR A 163 -1.65 -9.20 -5.00
N GLN A 164 -2.61 -8.58 -5.68
CA GLN A 164 -3.03 -8.97 -7.02
C GLN A 164 -3.23 -7.74 -7.90
N LYS A 165 -2.67 -7.79 -9.11
CA LYS A 165 -2.93 -6.81 -10.18
C LYS A 165 -3.92 -7.42 -11.16
N SER A 166 -4.91 -6.66 -11.57
CA SER A 166 -5.84 -7.04 -12.65
C SER A 166 -6.25 -5.80 -13.43
N ILE A 167 -6.60 -5.99 -14.71
CA ILE A 167 -7.13 -4.92 -15.55
C ILE A 167 -8.63 -5.16 -15.68
N GLY A 168 -9.41 -4.09 -15.63
CA GLY A 168 -10.84 -4.16 -15.89
C GLY A 168 -11.37 -2.83 -16.38
N LEU A 169 -12.70 -2.72 -16.40
CA LEU A 169 -13.39 -1.49 -16.78
C LEU A 169 -14.01 -0.84 -15.54
N LYS A 170 -13.96 0.49 -15.50
CA LYS A 170 -14.74 1.32 -14.59
C LYS A 170 -15.26 2.51 -15.37
N ASN A 171 -16.57 2.71 -15.40
CA ASN A 171 -17.22 3.78 -16.17
C ASN A 171 -16.74 3.81 -17.64
N ASN A 172 -16.71 2.64 -18.30
CA ASN A 172 -16.24 2.44 -19.68
C ASN A 172 -14.76 2.81 -19.94
N GLN A 173 -13.97 3.05 -18.90
CA GLN A 173 -12.54 3.29 -19.02
C GLN A 173 -11.75 2.11 -18.48
N HIS A 174 -10.68 1.73 -19.19
CA HIS A 174 -9.75 0.74 -18.69
C HIS A 174 -8.98 1.26 -17.48
N VAL A 175 -8.95 0.45 -16.42
CA VAL A 175 -8.30 0.77 -15.15
C VAL A 175 -7.47 -0.40 -14.67
N LEU A 176 -6.45 -0.11 -13.88
CA LEU A 176 -5.71 -1.10 -13.12
C LEU A 176 -6.37 -1.25 -11.73
N TYR A 177 -6.86 -2.44 -11.43
CA TYR A 177 -7.24 -2.81 -10.07
C TYR A 177 -6.05 -3.42 -9.36
N TYR A 178 -5.65 -2.81 -8.25
CA TYR A 178 -4.63 -3.32 -7.36
C TYR A 178 -5.27 -3.74 -6.04
N SER A 179 -5.34 -5.05 -5.79
CA SER A 179 -5.96 -5.62 -4.60
C SER A 179 -4.90 -6.06 -3.60
N ILE A 180 -5.10 -5.67 -2.35
CA ILE A 180 -4.38 -6.18 -1.17
C ILE A 180 -5.32 -7.12 -0.45
N HIS A 181 -4.88 -8.36 -0.22
CA HIS A 181 -5.57 -9.36 0.56
C HIS A 181 -4.85 -9.53 1.89
N TYR A 182 -5.33 -8.88 2.94
CA TYR A 182 -4.75 -8.95 4.27
C TYR A 182 -5.42 -10.04 5.12
N TYR A 183 -4.62 -10.73 5.92
CA TYR A 183 -5.04 -11.79 6.85
C TYR A 183 -4.97 -11.26 8.29
N PRO A 184 -6.03 -10.60 8.78
CA PRO A 184 -6.05 -9.98 10.11
C PRO A 184 -6.05 -10.98 11.25
N VAL A 185 -6.41 -12.24 10.96
CA VAL A 185 -6.26 -13.35 11.88
C VAL A 185 -5.45 -14.45 11.19
N ARG A 186 -4.38 -14.88 11.86
CA ARG A 186 -3.54 -16.01 11.47
C ARG A 186 -3.55 -17.05 12.58
N TYR A 187 -3.24 -18.29 12.26
CA TYR A 187 -3.47 -19.43 13.15
C TYR A 187 -2.27 -20.38 13.16
N ASN A 188 -1.86 -20.83 14.34
CA ASN A 188 -0.97 -21.98 14.49
C ASN A 188 -1.82 -23.20 14.90
N PRO A 189 -1.97 -24.22 14.04
CA PRO A 189 -2.77 -25.40 14.32
C PRO A 189 -2.31 -26.25 15.49
N VAL A 190 -1.00 -26.50 15.61
CA VAL A 190 -0.45 -27.36 16.68
C VAL A 190 -0.54 -26.68 18.04
N GLU A 191 -0.28 -25.37 18.09
CA GLU A 191 -0.48 -24.56 19.32
C GLU A 191 -1.96 -24.25 19.60
N ASN A 192 -2.85 -24.57 18.66
CA ASN A 192 -4.25 -24.18 18.64
C ASN A 192 -4.47 -22.70 19.06
N THR A 193 -3.69 -21.80 18.47
CA THR A 193 -3.61 -20.39 18.89
C THR A 193 -3.73 -19.46 17.68
N ILE A 194 -4.56 -18.44 17.80
CA ILE A 194 -4.66 -17.37 16.82
C ILE A 194 -3.77 -16.18 17.19
N TYR A 195 -3.37 -15.47 16.15
CA TYR A 195 -2.58 -14.25 16.16
C TYR A 195 -3.37 -13.23 15.37
N TYR A 196 -3.88 -12.19 16.03
CA TYR A 196 -4.68 -11.17 15.35
C TYR A 196 -4.17 -9.76 15.59
N THR A 197 -4.40 -8.90 14.62
CA THR A 197 -4.23 -7.45 14.72
C THR A 197 -5.61 -6.80 14.75
N ASP A 198 -5.70 -5.54 15.13
CA ASP A 198 -6.93 -4.72 15.16
C ASP A 198 -6.86 -3.52 14.18
N ASN A 199 -5.70 -3.30 13.56
CA ASN A 199 -5.50 -2.30 12.54
C ASN A 199 -4.49 -2.71 11.46
N ILE A 200 -4.57 -2.01 10.33
CA ILE A 200 -3.49 -1.86 9.35
C ILE A 200 -3.41 -0.43 8.85
N ASP A 201 -2.19 0.02 8.60
CA ASP A 201 -1.86 1.22 7.85
C ASP A 201 -1.27 0.83 6.49
N ILE A 202 -1.98 1.18 5.42
CA ILE A 202 -1.59 0.87 4.06
C ILE A 202 -1.01 2.12 3.42
N THR A 203 0.24 2.03 2.96
CA THR A 203 0.88 3.03 2.10
C THR A 203 1.20 2.41 0.74
N ILE A 204 0.74 3.04 -0.34
CA ILE A 204 1.05 2.64 -1.71
C ILE A 204 1.65 3.82 -2.46
N GLU A 205 2.85 3.63 -2.99
CA GLU A 205 3.47 4.54 -3.94
C GLU A 205 3.38 3.94 -5.33
N TYR A 206 2.96 4.74 -6.31
CA TYR A 206 2.85 4.31 -7.69
C TYR A 206 3.14 5.45 -8.66
N GLN A 207 3.65 5.08 -9.83
CA GLN A 207 3.87 6.01 -10.93
C GLN A 207 2.77 5.87 -11.96
N THR A 208 2.14 6.99 -12.31
CA THR A 208 1.20 7.05 -13.42
C THR A 208 1.95 7.18 -14.76
N PRO A 209 1.45 6.59 -15.84
CA PRO A 209 2.11 6.68 -17.13
C PRO A 209 2.02 8.12 -17.66
N LEU A 210 3.10 8.59 -18.30
CA LEU A 210 3.21 9.96 -18.85
C LEU A 210 2.36 10.15 -20.11
N SER A 211 2.02 9.06 -20.79
CA SER A 211 1.10 9.05 -21.92
C SER A 211 -0.02 8.05 -21.63
N PRO A 212 -1.26 8.32 -22.06
CA PRO A 212 -2.34 7.35 -21.92
C PRO A 212 -1.90 6.02 -22.52
N VAL A 213 -2.12 4.91 -21.79
CA VAL A 213 -1.97 3.60 -22.40
C VAL A 213 -2.99 3.54 -23.52
N GLN A 214 -2.49 3.43 -24.75
CA GLN A 214 -3.28 3.22 -25.94
C GLN A 214 -3.86 1.80 -25.83
N VAL A 215 -5.02 1.67 -25.18
CA VAL A 215 -5.87 0.51 -25.42
C VAL A 215 -6.55 0.82 -26.74
N GLN A 216 -6.00 0.27 -27.83
CA GLN A 216 -6.58 0.42 -29.15
C GLN A 216 -8.09 0.09 -29.05
N SER A 217 -8.93 0.98 -29.57
CA SER A 217 -10.35 0.66 -29.71
C SER A 217 -10.46 -0.56 -30.62
N ILE A 218 -11.25 -1.54 -30.19
CA ILE A 218 -11.51 -2.77 -30.96
C ILE A 218 -12.04 -2.45 -32.36
N ASP A 219 -12.68 -1.28 -32.55
CA ASP A 219 -13.13 -0.75 -33.85
C ASP A 219 -12.03 -0.65 -34.92
N GLU A 220 -10.75 -0.67 -34.55
CA GLU A 220 -9.64 -0.59 -35.51
C GLU A 220 -9.00 -1.95 -35.84
N GLN A 221 -9.52 -3.06 -35.31
CA GLN A 221 -8.96 -4.41 -35.51
C GLN A 221 -9.93 -5.35 -36.22
N ASP A 222 -9.45 -6.05 -37.25
CA ASP A 222 -10.22 -7.08 -37.95
C ASP A 222 -10.49 -8.30 -37.04
N LEU A 223 -11.77 -8.68 -36.88
CA LEU A 223 -12.18 -9.83 -36.08
C LEU A 223 -11.91 -11.15 -36.83
N LEU A 224 -10.90 -11.92 -36.39
CA LEU A 224 -10.70 -13.31 -36.81
C LEU A 224 -11.46 -14.27 -35.90
N VAL A 225 -12.41 -15.03 -36.46
CA VAL A 225 -13.19 -16.04 -35.74
C VAL A 225 -12.75 -17.43 -36.17
N ILE A 226 -12.23 -18.22 -35.23
CA ILE A 226 -11.80 -19.62 -35.46
C ILE A 226 -12.75 -20.52 -34.69
N TYR A 227 -13.47 -21.40 -35.39
CA TYR A 227 -14.44 -22.31 -34.80
C TYR A 227 -14.49 -23.64 -35.56
N PRO A 228 -14.83 -24.75 -34.87
CA PRO A 228 -15.16 -26.02 -35.53
C PRO A 228 -16.41 -25.86 -36.40
N GLU A 229 -16.42 -26.46 -37.60
CA GLU A 229 -17.51 -26.35 -38.58
C GLU A 229 -18.90 -26.70 -38.00
N LEU A 230 -18.96 -27.59 -37.02
CA LEU A 230 -20.20 -27.96 -36.33
C LEU A 230 -20.89 -26.83 -35.54
N PHE A 231 -20.22 -25.68 -35.34
CA PHE A 231 -20.78 -24.51 -34.65
C PHE A 231 -21.11 -23.34 -35.60
N THR A 232 -21.21 -23.61 -36.91
CA THR A 232 -21.41 -22.57 -37.93
C THR A 232 -22.68 -21.75 -37.72
N ASP A 233 -23.77 -22.37 -37.29
CA ASP A 233 -25.05 -21.69 -37.13
C ASP A 233 -25.10 -20.92 -35.80
N GLU A 234 -24.50 -21.47 -34.74
CA GLU A 234 -24.48 -20.88 -33.39
C GLU A 234 -23.55 -19.67 -33.27
N ILE A 235 -22.51 -19.59 -34.12
CA ILE A 235 -21.54 -18.49 -34.06
C ILE A 235 -22.05 -17.21 -34.76
N GLN A 236 -22.98 -17.30 -35.72
CA GLN A 236 -23.44 -16.14 -36.50
C GLN A 236 -24.05 -15.01 -35.66
N PRO A 237 -24.90 -15.27 -34.64
CA PRO A 237 -25.42 -14.21 -33.78
C PRO A 237 -24.32 -13.46 -33.03
N LEU A 238 -23.27 -14.16 -32.61
CA LEU A 238 -22.14 -13.59 -31.86
C LEU A 238 -21.27 -12.70 -32.76
N ILE A 239 -21.05 -13.12 -34.01
CA ILE A 239 -20.37 -12.32 -35.03
C ILE A 239 -21.18 -11.05 -35.32
N THR A 240 -22.49 -11.19 -35.51
CA THR A 240 -23.38 -10.07 -35.83
C THR A 240 -23.43 -9.05 -34.71
N HIS A 241 -23.51 -9.50 -33.44
CA HIS A 241 -23.45 -8.61 -32.27
C HIS A 241 -22.09 -7.91 -32.13
N LYS A 242 -21.00 -8.53 -32.57
CA LYS A 242 -19.66 -7.93 -32.48
C LYS A 242 -19.41 -6.85 -33.54
N ASN A 243 -20.10 -6.92 -34.67
CA ASN A 243 -19.93 -6.03 -35.83
C ASN A 243 -20.95 -4.87 -35.90
N ASN A 244 -21.90 -4.79 -34.97
CA ASN A 244 -22.91 -3.72 -34.88
C ASN A 244 -22.94 -3.12 -33.48
#